data_AF-B8KPH9-F1
#
_entry.id   AF-B8KPH9-F1
#
_cell.length_a   1.000
_cell.length_b   1.000
_cell.length_c   1.000
_cell.angle_alpha   90.00
_cell.angle_beta   90.00
_cell.angle_gamma   90.00
#
_symmetry.space_group_name_H-M   'P 1'
#
loop_
_entity.id
_entity.type
_entity.pdbx_description
1 polymer ?
#
loop_
_entity_poly.entity_id
_entity_poly.type
_entity_poly.pdbx_seq_one_letter_code
_entity_poly.pdbx_strand_id
1 'polypeptide(L)'
;MAGCASTPKLTNSDKAQLLERAEARWHALMVRDWESAYAFMSPAYRDVFSYPMFRQRFSYSVKWELTSVELVNYDAPAAVASVAIGVMSRPVKPTSAASKALGATPARIVEQWVNKDGSWWYGGRL
;
A
#
# COMPACT_ATOMS: atom_id res chain seq x y z
N MET A 1 -1.24 34.44 18.52
CA MET A 1 -0.09 33.54 18.28
C MET A 1 -0.17 33.11 16.82
N ALA A 2 0.80 33.52 16.00
CA ALA A 2 0.82 33.17 14.59
C ALA A 2 1.10 31.66 14.46
N GLY A 3 0.11 30.90 13.98
CA GLY A 3 0.31 29.51 13.60
C GLY A 3 1.20 29.49 12.36
N CYS A 4 2.49 29.20 12.54
CA CYS A 4 3.35 28.86 11.42
C CYS A 4 2.77 27.60 10.79
N ALA A 5 2.07 27.76 9.67
CA ALA A 5 1.81 26.69 8.71
C ALA A 5 3.16 26.34 8.08
N SER A 6 4.04 25.74 8.87
CA SER A 6 5.24 25.06 8.36
C SER A 6 4.70 23.86 7.61
N THR A 7 4.49 23.99 6.30
CA THR A 7 4.23 22.86 5.42
C THR A 7 5.25 21.78 5.78
N PRO A 8 4.84 20.60 6.29
CA PRO A 8 5.78 19.61 6.74
C PRO A 8 6.61 19.17 5.54
N LYS A 9 7.88 19.59 5.52
CA LYS A 9 8.85 19.06 4.55
C LYS A 9 9.09 17.62 4.96
N LEU A 10 8.88 16.68 4.04
CA LEU A 10 9.08 15.26 4.29
C LEU A 10 10.53 15.05 4.76
N THR A 11 10.71 14.67 6.02
CA THR A 11 12.03 14.37 6.56
C THR A 11 12.47 12.98 6.12
N ASN A 12 13.77 12.68 6.21
CA ASN A 12 14.27 11.33 5.95
C ASN A 12 13.67 10.29 6.91
N SER A 13 13.37 10.69 8.15
CA SER A 13 12.71 9.83 9.13
C SER A 13 11.26 9.55 8.76
N ASP A 14 10.50 10.57 8.33
CA ASP A 14 9.12 10.38 7.86
C ASP A 14 9.07 9.48 6.63
N LYS A 15 10.02 9.66 5.71
CA LYS A 15 10.16 8.81 4.52
C LYS A 15 10.46 7.36 4.91
N ALA A 16 11.39 7.13 5.85
CA ALA A 16 11.71 5.77 6.30
C ALA A 16 10.49 5.10 6.95
N GLN A 17 9.78 5.81 7.83
CA GLN A 17 8.55 5.32 8.47
C GLN A 17 7.47 4.99 7.43
N LEU A 18 7.30 5.84 6.41
CA LEU A 18 6.36 5.59 5.32
C LEU A 18 6.69 4.31 4.55
N LEU A 19 7.95 4.13 4.16
CA LEU A 19 8.39 2.96 3.40
C LEU A 19 8.25 1.68 4.22
N GLU A 20 8.63 1.70 5.50
CA GLU A 20 8.45 0.59 6.43
C GLU A 20 6.97 0.21 6.58
N ARG A 21 6.08 1.19 6.71
CA ARG A 21 4.63 0.93 6.81
C ARG A 21 4.06 0.38 5.50
N ALA A 22 4.53 0.87 4.36
CA ALA A 22 4.14 0.34 3.06
C ALA A 22 4.59 -1.12 2.89
N GLU A 23 5.85 -1.42 3.22
CA GLU A 23 6.39 -2.77 3.21
C GLU A 23 5.62 -3.70 4.16
N ALA A 24 5.39 -3.29 5.42
CA ALA A 24 4.65 -4.08 6.40
C ALA A 24 3.21 -4.39 5.95
N ARG A 25 2.51 -3.41 5.36
CA ARG A 25 1.19 -3.62 4.76
C ARG A 25 1.26 -4.67 3.65
N TRP A 26 2.25 -4.60 2.77
CA TRP A 26 2.42 -5.56 1.68
C TRP A 26 2.74 -6.96 2.16
N HIS A 27 3.59 -7.09 3.18
CA HIS A 27 3.83 -8.37 3.85
C HIS A 27 2.54 -8.97 4.42
N ALA A 28 1.70 -8.16 5.08
CA ALA A 28 0.40 -8.61 5.58
C ALA A 28 -0.50 -9.14 4.46
N LEU A 29 -0.56 -8.44 3.31
CA LEU A 29 -1.28 -8.91 2.12
C LEU A 29 -0.73 -10.24 1.57
N MET A 30 0.60 -10.40 1.54
CA MET A 30 1.26 -11.62 1.06
C MET A 30 0.96 -12.84 1.92
N VAL A 31 0.97 -12.69 3.25
CA VAL A 31 0.65 -13.76 4.20
C VAL A 31 -0.86 -13.91 4.45
N ARG A 32 -1.69 -13.12 3.76
CA ARG A 32 -3.16 -13.10 3.88
C ARG A 32 -3.66 -12.67 5.26
N ASP A 33 -2.86 -11.88 5.97
CA ASP A 33 -3.27 -11.18 7.17
C ASP A 33 -4.02 -9.90 6.78
N TRP A 34 -5.30 -10.08 6.43
CA TRP A 34 -6.17 -8.98 6.02
C TRP A 34 -6.48 -8.02 7.15
N GLU A 35 -6.44 -8.49 8.39
CA GLU A 35 -6.70 -7.66 9.57
C GLU A 35 -5.59 -6.64 9.75
N SER A 36 -4.34 -7.09 9.74
CA SER A 36 -3.17 -6.20 9.75
C SER A 36 -3.16 -5.28 8.55
N ALA A 37 -3.43 -5.78 7.34
CA ALA A 37 -3.51 -4.94 6.14
C ALA A 37 -4.61 -3.87 6.25
N TYR A 38 -5.76 -4.19 6.83
CA TYR A 38 -6.86 -3.25 7.06
C TYR A 38 -6.53 -2.21 8.13
N ALA A 39 -5.71 -2.55 9.12
CA ALA A 39 -5.27 -1.61 10.16
C ALA A 39 -4.43 -0.44 9.61
N PHE A 40 -3.72 -0.64 8.49
CA PHE A 40 -2.98 0.43 7.80
C PHE A 40 -3.88 1.40 7.01
N MET A 41 -5.16 1.05 6.78
CA MET A 41 -6.10 1.92 6.09
C MET A 41 -6.39 3.19 6.90
N SER A 42 -6.57 4.31 6.21
CA SER A 42 -6.96 5.55 6.86
C SER A 42 -8.30 5.42 7.59
N PRO A 43 -8.50 6.15 8.70
CA PRO A 43 -9.79 6.17 9.39
C PRO A 43 -10.94 6.53 8.45
N ALA A 44 -10.74 7.48 7.52
CA ALA A 44 -11.74 7.87 6.53
C ALA A 44 -12.11 6.70 5.58
N TYR A 45 -11.13 5.88 5.17
CA TYR A 45 -11.43 4.68 4.40
C TYR A 45 -12.26 3.67 5.22
N ARG A 46 -11.88 3.46 6.48
CA ARG A 46 -12.55 2.48 7.37
C ARG A 46 -13.97 2.89 7.76
N ASP A 47 -14.26 4.19 7.75
CA ASP A 47 -15.60 4.74 7.97
C ASP A 47 -16.56 4.37 6.83
N VAL A 48 -16.05 4.31 5.59
CA VAL A 48 -16.84 3.99 4.39
C VAL A 48 -16.84 2.49 4.06
N PHE A 49 -15.68 1.83 4.21
CA PHE A 49 -15.49 0.43 3.85
C PHE A 49 -15.24 -0.43 5.08
N SER A 50 -16.20 -1.30 5.39
CA SER A 50 -16.07 -2.29 6.44
C SER A 50 -14.98 -3.33 6.13
N TYR A 51 -14.43 -3.94 7.18
CA TYR A 51 -13.45 -5.02 7.03
C TYR A 51 -13.91 -6.18 6.13
N PRO A 52 -15.16 -6.69 6.22
CA PRO A 52 -15.65 -7.73 5.31
C PRO A 52 -15.61 -7.30 3.83
N MET A 53 -15.97 -6.04 3.53
CA MET A 53 -15.91 -5.50 2.16
C MET A 53 -14.47 -5.38 1.67
N PHE A 54 -13.55 -4.97 2.54
CA PHE A 54 -12.12 -4.95 2.23
C PHE A 54 -11.61 -6.36 1.89
N ARG A 55 -11.94 -7.36 2.71
CA ARG A 55 -11.51 -8.75 2.49
C ARG A 55 -11.98 -9.32 1.16
N GLN A 56 -13.20 -8.97 0.72
CA GLN A 56 -13.77 -9.43 -0.54
C GLN A 56 -13.02 -8.93 -1.78
N ARG A 57 -12.21 -7.86 -1.67
CA ARG A 57 -11.43 -7.33 -2.79
C ARG A 57 -10.24 -8.19 -3.18
N PHE A 58 -9.80 -9.09 -2.31
CA PHE A 58 -8.62 -9.92 -2.55
C PHE A 58 -9.02 -11.29 -3.09
N SER A 59 -8.57 -11.62 -4.30
CA SER A 59 -8.71 -12.96 -4.88
C SER A 59 -7.61 -13.88 -4.34
N TYR A 60 -7.98 -15.10 -3.94
CA TYR A 60 -7.06 -16.12 -3.43
C TYR A 60 -6.12 -16.73 -4.49
N SER A 61 -6.23 -16.30 -5.74
CA SER A 61 -5.69 -17.02 -6.90
C SER A 61 -4.26 -16.64 -7.30
N VAL A 62 -3.67 -15.64 -6.63
CA VAL A 62 -2.35 -15.11 -7.00
C VAL A 62 -1.43 -15.09 -5.77
N LYS A 63 -0.18 -15.53 -5.94
CA LYS A 63 0.91 -15.29 -4.97
C LYS A 63 1.67 -14.04 -5.42
N TRP A 64 1.93 -13.16 -4.47
CA TRP A 64 2.75 -11.97 -4.68
C TRP A 64 4.09 -12.16 -3.97
N GLU A 65 5.14 -11.61 -4.58
CA GLU A 65 6.49 -11.53 -4.03
C GLU A 65 6.92 -10.08 -4.14
N LEU A 66 7.23 -9.45 -3.00
CA LEU A 66 7.67 -8.06 -2.95
C LEU A 66 9.08 -7.94 -3.56
N THR A 67 9.26 -7.03 -4.51
CA THR A 67 10.56 -6.79 -5.16
C THR A 67 11.12 -5.41 -4.87
N SER A 68 10.28 -4.39 -4.65
CA SER A 68 10.73 -3.05 -4.32
C SER A 68 9.64 -2.22 -3.63
N VAL A 69 10.07 -1.25 -2.82
CA VAL A 69 9.24 -0.24 -2.16
C VAL A 69 9.94 1.10 -2.25
N GLU A 70 9.37 2.04 -3.00
CA GLU A 70 10.05 3.31 -3.32
C GLU A 70 9.09 4.48 -3.25
N LEU A 71 9.52 5.58 -2.61
CA LEU A 71 8.78 6.84 -2.67
C LEU A 71 8.95 7.45 -4.06
N VAL A 72 7.85 7.67 -4.77
CA VAL A 72 7.86 8.25 -6.13
C VAL A 72 7.39 9.69 -6.19
N ASN A 73 6.56 10.12 -5.25
CA ASN A 73 6.11 11.51 -5.18
C ASN A 73 5.75 11.91 -3.74
N TYR A 74 5.89 13.18 -3.41
CA TYR A 74 5.35 13.76 -2.17
C TYR A 74 4.75 15.14 -2.45
N ASP A 75 3.46 15.24 -2.18
CA ASP A 75 2.67 16.47 -2.21
C ASP A 75 2.66 17.06 -0.79
N ALA A 76 3.53 18.05 -0.56
CA ALA A 76 3.66 18.73 0.71
C ALA A 76 2.40 19.49 1.16
N PRO A 77 1.72 20.30 0.30
CA PRO A 77 0.50 20.99 0.73
C PRO A 77 -0.65 20.04 1.06
N ALA A 78 -0.74 18.86 0.42
CA ALA A 78 -1.74 17.85 0.76
C ALA A 78 -1.29 16.86 1.86
N ALA A 79 -0.01 16.88 2.26
CA ALA A 79 0.63 15.87 3.10
C ALA A 79 0.42 14.43 2.56
N VAL A 80 0.46 14.27 1.24
CA VAL A 80 0.20 12.99 0.55
C VAL A 80 1.46 12.51 -0.15
N ALA A 81 1.89 11.30 0.16
CA ALA A 81 2.97 10.60 -0.51
C ALA A 81 2.44 9.54 -1.47
N SER A 82 3.14 9.33 -2.59
CA SER A 82 2.92 8.21 -3.49
C SER A 82 4.09 7.23 -3.38
N VAL A 83 3.81 5.99 -3.05
CA VAL A 83 4.80 4.91 -2.91
C VAL A 83 4.55 3.91 -4.03
N ALA A 84 5.58 3.62 -4.82
CA ALA A 84 5.55 2.55 -5.80
C ALA A 84 6.04 1.25 -5.16
N ILE A 85 5.27 0.21 -5.40
CA ILE A 85 5.51 -1.14 -4.93
C ILE A 85 5.73 -2.01 -6.16
N GLY A 86 6.93 -2.57 -6.28
CA GLY A 86 7.21 -3.61 -7.26
C GLY A 86 6.84 -4.95 -6.65
N VAL A 87 6.02 -5.73 -7.36
CA VAL A 87 5.74 -7.12 -7.00
C VAL A 87 5.86 -8.03 -8.20
N MET A 88 6.31 -9.26 -7.95
CA MET A 88 6.17 -10.36 -8.90
C MET A 88 4.93 -11.16 -8.55
N SER A 89 4.03 -11.30 -9.53
CA SER A 89 2.79 -12.06 -9.37
C SER A 89 2.89 -13.41 -10.06
N ARG A 90 2.48 -14.48 -9.37
CA ARG A 90 2.42 -15.85 -9.92
C ARG A 90 1.05 -16.48 -9.64
N PRO A 91 0.41 -17.13 -10.63
CA PRO A 91 -0.83 -17.88 -10.38
C PRO A 91 -0.61 -19.04 -9.40
N VAL A 92 -1.51 -19.23 -8.44
CA VAL A 92 -1.43 -20.35 -7.46
C VAL A 92 -1.72 -21.70 -8.13
N LYS A 93 -2.65 -21.72 -9.09
CA LYS A 93 -2.94 -22.88 -9.95
C LYS A 93 -3.01 -22.39 -11.39
N PRO A 94 -2.06 -22.78 -12.26
CA PRO A 94 -2.18 -22.47 -13.67
C PRO A 94 -3.24 -23.39 -14.29
N THR A 95 -4.46 -22.89 -14.45
CA THR A 95 -5.61 -23.65 -14.96
C THR A 95 -5.64 -23.75 -16.50
N SER A 96 -4.74 -23.04 -17.19
CA SER A 96 -4.58 -23.10 -18.64
C SER A 96 -3.11 -23.20 -19.06
N ALA A 97 -2.85 -23.67 -20.28
CA ALA A 97 -1.51 -23.65 -20.87
C ALA A 97 -0.92 -22.22 -20.93
N ALA A 98 -1.75 -21.21 -21.17
CA ALA A 98 -1.36 -19.80 -21.12
C ALA A 98 -0.93 -19.39 -19.70
N SER A 99 -1.63 -19.83 -18.66
CA SER A 99 -1.25 -19.56 -17.25
C SER A 99 0.04 -20.26 -16.84
N LYS A 100 0.38 -21.41 -17.46
CA LYS A 100 1.69 -22.06 -17.26
C LYS A 100 2.81 -21.31 -17.97
N ALA A 101 2.54 -20.76 -19.16
CA ALA A 101 3.51 -20.03 -19.96
C ALA A 101 3.81 -18.61 -19.42
N LEU A 102 2.84 -17.96 -18.77
CA LEU A 102 2.96 -16.58 -18.27
C LEU A 102 3.97 -16.39 -17.12
N GLY A 103 4.35 -17.46 -16.40
CA GLY A 103 5.40 -17.39 -15.38
C GLY A 103 5.15 -16.32 -14.30
N ALA A 104 6.22 -15.71 -13.78
CA ALA A 104 6.13 -14.56 -12.88
C ALA A 104 5.96 -13.27 -13.70
N THR A 105 4.88 -12.54 -13.46
CA THR A 105 4.64 -11.25 -14.13
C THR A 105 4.96 -10.09 -13.19
N PRO A 106 5.88 -9.18 -13.55
CA PRO A 106 6.13 -7.98 -12.77
C PRO A 106 4.92 -7.06 -12.80
N ALA A 107 4.52 -6.56 -11.65
CA ALA A 107 3.50 -5.54 -11.49
C ALA A 107 4.06 -4.39 -10.67
N ARG A 108 3.73 -3.16 -11.07
CA ARG A 108 4.07 -1.95 -10.33
C ARG A 108 2.79 -1.32 -9.83
N ILE A 109 2.65 -1.23 -8.51
CA ILE A 109 1.45 -0.73 -7.84
C ILE A 109 1.80 0.56 -7.13
N VAL A 110 1.12 1.64 -7.48
CA VAL A 110 1.34 2.94 -6.84
C VAL A 110 0.26 3.17 -5.79
N GLU A 111 0.68 3.22 -4.55
CA GLU A 111 -0.15 3.48 -3.37
C GLU A 111 -0.08 4.94 -2.97
N GLN A 112 -1.21 5.50 -2.53
CA GLN A 112 -1.27 6.85 -1.97
C GLN A 112 -1.41 6.78 -0.45
N TRP A 113 -0.49 7.45 0.23
CA TRP A 113 -0.37 7.50 1.66
C TRP A 113 -0.56 8.93 2.14
N VAL A 114 -1.41 9.13 3.14
CA VAL A 114 -1.65 10.44 3.74
C VAL A 114 -0.99 10.48 5.11
N ASN A 115 -0.21 11.53 5.38
CA ASN A 115 0.29 11.80 6.72
C ASN A 115 -0.80 12.53 7.49
N LYS A 116 -1.25 11.93 8.59
CA LYS A 116 -2.19 12.55 9.51
C LYS A 116 -1.61 12.46 10.91
N ASP A 117 -1.42 13.61 11.54
CA ASP A 117 -0.92 13.74 12.92
C ASP A 117 0.40 12.99 13.15
N GLY A 118 1.31 13.01 12.17
CA GLY A 118 2.62 12.34 12.25
C GLY A 118 2.58 10.83 11.99
N SER A 119 1.44 10.28 11.57
CA SER A 119 1.29 8.88 11.18
C SER A 119 0.87 8.74 9.73
N TRP A 120 1.47 7.79 9.01
CA TRP A 120 1.12 7.49 7.63
C TRP A 120 -0.02 6.48 7.53
N TRP A 121 -1.03 6.82 6.73
CA TRP A 121 -2.19 5.98 6.49
C TRP A 121 -2.40 5.75 5.00
N TYR A 122 -2.71 4.52 4.61
CA TYR A 122 -3.03 4.23 3.22
C TYR A 122 -4.43 4.75 2.89
N GLY A 123 -4.53 5.61 1.87
CA GLY A 123 -5.79 6.24 1.47
C GLY A 123 -6.78 5.27 0.82
N GLY A 124 -6.29 4.15 0.28
CA GLY A 124 -7.09 3.24 -0.53
C GLY A 124 -7.37 3.85 -1.90
N ARG A 125 -6.64 3.42 -2.94
CA ARG A 125 -7.14 3.61 -4.32
C ARG A 125 -8.34 2.69 -4.52
N LEU A 126 -9.43 3.27 -5.04
CA LEU A 126 -10.60 2.56 -5.55
C LEU A 126 -10.22 1.72 -6.77
#